data_AF-A0A383A4F7-F1
#
_entry.id   AF-A0A383A4F7-F1
#
_cell.length_a   1.000
_cell.length_b   1.000
_cell.length_c   1.000
_cell.angle_alpha   90.00
_cell.angle_beta   90.00
_cell.angle_gamma   90.00
#
_symmetry.space_group_name_H-M   'P 1'
#
loop_
_entity.id
_entity.type
_entity.pdbx_description
1 polymer ?
#
loop_
_entity_poly.entity_id
_entity_poly.type
_entity_poly.pdbx_seq_one_letter_code
_entity_poly.pdbx_strand_id
1 'polypeptide(L)'
;VNKVALSFHEEVGSSLSIFNDSDLILTYNYHSDLCKPYFHPVNAPNAKSVTNNTPEDNVNHHGLWFGWSNVNGIDFWTGNEGRITHDKFQNQEISECSAKIISISNWSTADEKILIEQTSEIIVHEPLTDQHIIDLNFSFHPPSEDILLAASKSSYGLCYRSSYRERQKLINSDSRIG
;
A
#
# COMPACT_ATOMS: atom_id res chain seq x y z
N VAL A 1 12.66 -8.61 -28.11
CA VAL A 1 12.17 -8.25 -26.77
C VAL A 1 10.69 -7.98 -26.94
N ASN A 2 9.82 -8.78 -26.33
CA ASN A 2 8.38 -8.52 -26.41
C ASN A 2 8.12 -7.17 -25.71
N LYS A 3 7.37 -6.31 -26.39
CA LYS A 3 7.01 -4.98 -25.85
C LYS A 3 6.09 -5.23 -24.65
N VAL A 4 6.48 -4.72 -23.48
CA VAL A 4 5.66 -4.73 -22.26
C VAL A 4 4.42 -3.85 -22.50
N ALA A 5 3.24 -4.33 -22.13
CA ALA A 5 2.02 -3.52 -22.10
C ALA A 5 1.51 -3.43 -20.65
N LEU A 6 1.83 -2.32 -19.99
CA LEU A 6 1.22 -2.00 -18.71
C LEU A 6 -0.24 -1.58 -18.90
N SER A 7 -1.13 -2.04 -18.02
CA SER A 7 -2.55 -1.69 -18.06
C SER A 7 -3.16 -1.58 -16.67
N PHE A 8 -4.25 -0.81 -16.57
CA PHE A 8 -5.09 -0.71 -15.38
C PHE A 8 -6.38 -1.50 -15.56
N HIS A 9 -6.81 -2.15 -14.49
CA HIS A 9 -8.17 -2.63 -14.32
C HIS A 9 -8.69 -2.12 -12.98
N GLU A 10 -9.72 -1.27 -13.03
CA GLU A 10 -10.31 -0.66 -11.84
C GLU A 10 -11.73 -1.20 -11.63
N GLU A 11 -11.97 -1.71 -10.42
CA GLU A 11 -13.30 -1.90 -9.88
C GLU A 11 -13.62 -0.67 -9.03
N VAL A 12 -14.32 0.30 -9.63
CA VAL A 12 -14.55 1.63 -9.03
C VAL A 12 -15.17 1.50 -7.64
N GLY A 13 -14.55 2.15 -6.66
CA GLY A 13 -14.96 2.12 -5.26
C GLY A 13 -14.46 0.89 -4.49
N SER A 14 -13.68 0.01 -5.11
CA SER A 14 -13.20 -1.24 -4.51
C SER A 14 -11.69 -1.39 -4.64
N SER A 15 -11.16 -1.47 -5.86
CA SER A 15 -9.76 -1.76 -6.11
C SER A 15 -9.26 -1.28 -7.47
N LEU A 16 -7.96 -1.06 -7.58
CA LEU A 16 -7.26 -0.79 -8.85
C LEU A 16 -6.06 -1.74 -8.98
N SER A 17 -6.02 -2.48 -10.07
CA SER A 17 -5.00 -3.46 -10.39
C SER A 17 -4.12 -3.00 -11.54
N ILE A 18 -2.81 -3.26 -11.45
CA ILE A 18 -1.83 -2.98 -12.50
C ILE A 18 -1.31 -4.31 -13.06
N PHE A 19 -1.39 -4.47 -14.37
CA PHE A 19 -0.97 -5.69 -15.08
C PHE A 19 0.20 -5.41 -16.03
N ASN A 20 1.01 -6.44 -16.27
CA ASN A 20 1.86 -6.56 -17.45
C ASN A 20 1.24 -7.62 -18.38
N ASP A 21 0.68 -7.19 -19.51
CA ASP A 21 -0.17 -8.04 -20.35
C ASP A 21 -1.30 -8.67 -19.50
N SER A 22 -1.26 -9.98 -19.28
CA SER A 22 -2.22 -10.73 -18.45
C SER A 22 -1.73 -10.97 -17.01
N ASP A 23 -0.47 -10.67 -16.71
CA ASP A 23 0.16 -10.97 -15.43
C ASP A 23 -0.06 -9.83 -14.46
N LEU A 24 -0.80 -10.11 -13.38
CA LEU A 24 -1.05 -9.14 -12.31
C LEU A 24 0.26 -8.79 -11.60
N ILE A 25 0.60 -7.50 -11.50
CA ILE A 25 1.75 -7.00 -10.74
C ILE A 25 1.33 -6.65 -9.32
N LEU A 26 0.32 -5.79 -9.17
CA LEU A 26 -0.17 -5.36 -7.86
C LEU A 26 -1.64 -4.95 -7.93
N THR A 27 -2.33 -5.08 -6.80
CA THR A 27 -3.68 -4.52 -6.59
C THR A 27 -3.67 -3.59 -5.40
N TYR A 28 -4.09 -2.35 -5.60
CA TYR A 28 -4.41 -1.38 -4.55
C TYR A 28 -5.89 -1.53 -4.16
N ASN A 29 -6.16 -1.95 -2.94
CA ASN A 29 -7.49 -2.15 -2.38
C ASN A 29 -7.86 -0.93 -1.53
N TYR A 30 -9.03 -0.36 -1.80
CA TYR A 30 -9.42 0.93 -1.24
C TYR A 30 -10.92 1.04 -0.91
N HIS A 31 -11.65 -0.08 -0.90
CA HIS A 31 -13.08 -0.12 -0.56
C HIS A 31 -13.39 0.58 0.76
N SER A 32 -14.51 1.30 0.82
CA SER A 32 -14.88 2.13 1.98
C SER A 32 -15.06 1.35 3.29
N ASP A 33 -15.42 0.06 3.18
CA ASP A 33 -15.57 -0.82 4.35
C ASP A 33 -14.24 -1.19 5.00
N LEU A 34 -13.10 -1.02 4.30
CA LEU A 34 -11.78 -1.26 4.85
C LEU A 34 -11.43 -0.22 5.92
N CYS A 35 -10.69 -0.64 6.94
CA CYS A 35 -10.14 0.28 7.94
C CYS A 35 -8.93 1.06 7.44
N LYS A 36 -8.26 0.56 6.39
CA LYS A 36 -7.13 1.18 5.71
C LYS A 36 -6.98 0.65 4.28
N PRO A 37 -6.53 1.46 3.31
CA PRO A 37 -6.15 0.96 2.00
C PRO A 37 -4.84 0.17 2.08
N TYR A 38 -4.67 -0.81 1.19
CA TYR A 38 -3.48 -1.68 1.16
C TYR A 38 -3.22 -2.24 -0.23
N PHE A 39 -1.99 -2.70 -0.47
CA PHE A 39 -1.60 -3.40 -1.68
C PHE A 39 -1.56 -4.90 -1.45
N HIS A 40 -2.45 -5.64 -2.10
CA HIS A 40 -2.43 -7.09 -2.15
C HIS A 40 -3.35 -7.62 -3.27
N PRO A 41 -2.91 -8.62 -4.05
CA PRO A 41 -1.56 -9.20 -4.04
C PRO A 41 -0.52 -8.21 -4.58
N VAL A 42 0.74 -8.49 -4.28
CA VAL A 42 1.89 -7.94 -4.99
C VAL A 42 2.69 -9.13 -5.49
N ASN A 43 2.82 -9.28 -6.79
CA ASN A 43 3.36 -10.48 -7.41
C ASN A 43 4.80 -10.27 -7.86
N ALA A 44 5.57 -11.35 -7.84
CA ALA A 44 6.84 -11.44 -8.56
C ALA A 44 6.58 -11.75 -10.05
N PRO A 45 7.59 -11.61 -10.94
CA PRO A 45 7.43 -11.88 -12.38
C PRO A 45 6.98 -13.29 -12.75
N ASN A 46 7.06 -14.24 -11.82
CA ASN A 46 6.51 -15.59 -11.98
C ASN A 46 5.04 -15.70 -11.54
N ALA A 47 4.33 -14.57 -11.45
CA ALA A 47 2.95 -14.43 -11.00
C ALA A 47 2.65 -14.92 -9.56
N LYS A 48 3.67 -15.21 -8.74
CA LYS A 48 3.47 -15.61 -7.34
C LYS A 48 3.45 -14.40 -6.42
N SER A 49 2.45 -14.33 -5.54
CA SER A 49 2.36 -13.27 -4.54
C SER A 49 3.54 -13.30 -3.56
N VAL A 50 4.17 -12.15 -3.38
CA VAL A 50 5.19 -11.88 -2.37
C VAL A 50 4.58 -11.39 -1.06
N THR A 51 3.31 -10.98 -1.09
CA THR A 51 2.55 -10.55 0.09
C THR A 51 1.53 -11.60 0.53
N ASN A 52 1.14 -11.54 1.80
CA ASN A 52 0.00 -12.29 2.37
C ASN A 52 -1.03 -11.31 2.93
N ASN A 53 -2.31 -11.70 3.00
CA ASN A 53 -3.40 -10.83 3.46
C ASN A 53 -4.21 -11.51 4.56
N THR A 54 -4.47 -10.77 5.63
CA THR A 54 -5.32 -11.17 6.77
C THR A 54 -5.08 -12.61 7.25
N PRO A 55 -3.84 -12.98 7.61
CA PRO A 55 -3.55 -14.32 8.10
C PRO A 55 -4.24 -14.57 9.45
N GLU A 56 -4.51 -15.84 9.76
CA GLU A 56 -5.24 -16.24 10.97
C GLU A 56 -4.63 -15.72 12.28
N ASP A 57 -3.31 -15.52 12.32
CA ASP A 57 -2.59 -14.99 13.48
C ASP A 57 -2.78 -13.48 13.68
N ASN A 58 -3.13 -12.72 12.62
CA ASN A 58 -3.32 -11.28 12.70
C ASN A 58 -4.19 -10.73 11.56
N VAL A 59 -5.51 -10.65 11.81
CA VAL A 59 -6.50 -10.20 10.83
C VAL A 59 -6.33 -8.74 10.37
N ASN A 60 -5.57 -7.92 11.11
CA ASN A 60 -5.36 -6.50 10.79
C ASN A 60 -4.12 -6.27 9.90
N HIS A 61 -3.36 -7.32 9.60
CA HIS A 61 -2.21 -7.27 8.71
C HIS A 61 -2.63 -7.54 7.26
N HIS A 62 -2.26 -6.62 6.38
CA HIS A 62 -2.50 -6.71 4.94
C HIS A 62 -1.19 -6.86 4.18
N GLY A 63 -1.20 -6.94 2.84
CA GLY A 63 0.03 -7.17 2.08
C GLY A 63 1.11 -6.11 2.29
N LEU A 64 0.98 -4.96 1.63
CA LEU A 64 1.75 -3.76 1.92
C LEU A 64 0.79 -2.64 2.31
N TRP A 65 1.09 -1.88 3.35
CA TRP A 65 0.29 -0.71 3.73
C TRP A 65 1.12 0.26 4.56
N PHE A 66 0.68 1.51 4.63
CA PHE A 66 1.22 2.45 5.61
C PHE A 66 0.23 2.57 6.77
N GLY A 67 0.72 2.51 8.01
CA GLY A 67 -0.13 2.63 9.19
C GLY A 67 0.63 3.16 10.39
N TRP A 68 -0.11 3.67 11.38
CA TRP A 68 0.45 4.14 12.64
C TRP A 68 -0.55 3.89 13.76
N SER A 69 -0.14 3.25 14.86
CA SER A 69 -1.10 2.87 15.91
C SER A 69 -1.36 3.95 16.97
N ASN A 70 -0.68 5.09 16.92
CA ASN A 70 -0.89 6.19 17.87
C ASN A 70 -0.62 7.53 17.18
N VAL A 71 -1.69 8.16 16.73
CA VAL A 71 -1.71 9.50 16.16
C VAL A 71 -2.55 10.37 17.08
N ASN A 72 -1.93 11.31 17.80
CA ASN A 72 -2.61 12.12 18.84
C ASN A 72 -3.39 11.30 19.88
N GLY A 73 -2.91 10.09 20.21
CA GLY A 73 -3.57 9.18 21.16
C GLY A 73 -4.63 8.27 20.54
N ILE A 74 -4.87 8.37 19.23
CA ILE A 74 -5.86 7.57 18.49
C ILE A 74 -5.19 6.42 17.74
N ASP A 75 -5.78 5.23 17.81
CA ASP A 75 -5.34 4.05 17.08
C ASP A 75 -5.92 3.96 15.66
N PHE A 76 -5.04 4.11 14.65
CA PHE A 76 -5.35 3.88 13.23
C PHE A 76 -4.92 2.49 12.73
N TRP A 77 -4.42 1.62 13.62
CA TRP A 77 -3.98 0.28 13.26
C TRP A 77 -5.11 -0.72 13.24
N THR A 78 -5.98 -0.72 14.24
CA THR A 78 -7.06 -1.71 14.33
C THR A 78 -8.31 -1.34 13.55
N GLY A 79 -8.49 -0.04 13.26
CA GLY A 79 -9.72 0.47 12.67
C GLY A 79 -10.85 0.73 13.68
N ASN A 80 -10.59 0.56 14.98
CA ASN A 80 -11.60 0.72 16.02
C ASN A 80 -11.80 2.18 16.46
N GLU A 81 -10.75 3.00 16.43
CA GLU A 81 -10.79 4.39 16.89
C GLU A 81 -10.62 5.40 15.75
N GLY A 82 -9.66 5.13 14.85
CA GLY A 82 -9.44 5.89 13.63
C GLY A 82 -9.43 4.99 12.39
N ARG A 83 -9.75 5.57 11.23
CA ARG A 83 -9.74 4.90 9.93
C ARG A 83 -8.92 5.69 8.92
N ILE A 84 -8.30 4.97 8.00
CA ILE A 84 -7.67 5.55 6.82
C ILE A 84 -8.57 5.20 5.64
N THR A 85 -9.24 6.19 5.06
CA THR A 85 -10.20 5.97 3.97
C THR A 85 -9.68 6.61 2.69
N HIS A 86 -9.78 5.89 1.58
CA HIS A 86 -9.48 6.46 0.27
C HIS A 86 -10.53 7.51 -0.08
N ASP A 87 -10.09 8.70 -0.47
CA ASP A 87 -10.95 9.78 -0.96
C ASP A 87 -11.11 9.67 -2.48
N LYS A 88 -9.99 9.74 -3.21
CA LYS A 88 -9.96 9.74 -4.67
C LYS A 88 -8.60 9.38 -5.25
N PHE A 89 -8.61 9.00 -6.52
CA PHE A 89 -7.41 9.12 -7.36
C PHE A 89 -7.27 10.55 -7.87
N GLN A 90 -6.16 11.19 -7.54
CA GLN A 90 -5.77 12.47 -8.12
C GLN A 90 -5.19 12.30 -9.53
N ASN A 91 -4.49 11.19 -9.79
CA ASN A 91 -3.96 10.86 -11.11
C ASN A 91 -3.89 9.35 -11.32
N GLN A 92 -4.10 8.92 -12.56
CA GLN A 92 -3.84 7.57 -13.05
C GLN A 92 -3.24 7.71 -14.46
N GLU A 93 -2.02 7.24 -14.66
CA GLU A 93 -1.27 7.44 -15.90
C GLU A 93 -0.49 6.19 -16.29
N ILE A 94 -0.54 5.85 -17.58
CA ILE A 94 0.32 4.82 -18.17
C ILE A 94 1.20 5.49 -19.22
N SER A 95 2.49 5.22 -19.14
CA SER A 95 3.49 5.58 -20.14
C SER A 95 4.09 4.32 -20.78
N GLU A 96 5.03 4.47 -21.70
CA GLU A 96 5.73 3.32 -22.30
C GLU A 96 6.56 2.54 -21.28
N CYS A 97 7.04 3.20 -20.21
CA CYS A 97 7.99 2.63 -19.24
C CYS A 97 7.47 2.61 -17.80
N SER A 98 6.23 3.03 -17.54
CA SER A 98 5.68 3.02 -16.18
C SER A 98 4.16 3.11 -16.13
N ALA A 99 3.60 2.66 -15.01
CA ALA A 99 2.23 2.91 -14.61
C ALA A 99 2.25 3.62 -13.26
N LYS A 100 1.59 4.77 -13.18
CA LYS A 100 1.59 5.66 -12.03
C LYS A 100 0.18 5.93 -11.54
N ILE A 101 -0.03 5.82 -10.24
CA ILE A 101 -1.25 6.29 -9.57
C ILE A 101 -0.88 7.25 -8.45
N ILE A 102 -1.69 8.31 -8.30
CA ILE A 102 -1.65 9.21 -7.14
C ILE A 102 -3.00 9.11 -6.46
N SER A 103 -3.02 8.64 -5.22
CA SER A 103 -4.22 8.49 -4.40
C SER A 103 -4.19 9.45 -3.22
N ILE A 104 -5.37 9.97 -2.86
CA ILE A 104 -5.60 10.76 -1.66
C ILE A 104 -6.38 9.88 -0.67
N SER A 105 -5.97 9.89 0.59
CA SER A 105 -6.66 9.19 1.68
C SER A 105 -6.71 10.06 2.92
N ASN A 106 -7.77 9.93 3.70
CA ASN A 106 -7.99 10.69 4.92
C ASN A 106 -7.84 9.80 6.14
N TRP A 107 -7.12 10.29 7.14
CA TRP A 107 -7.04 9.68 8.46
C TRP A 107 -8.06 10.39 9.34
N SER A 108 -9.23 9.78 9.52
CA SER A 108 -10.32 10.32 10.33
C SER A 108 -10.50 9.58 11.65
N THR A 109 -10.85 10.32 12.69
CA THR A 109 -11.33 9.79 13.97
C THR A 109 -12.76 9.25 13.84
N ALA A 110 -13.24 8.53 14.86
CA ALA A 110 -14.61 8.01 14.91
C ALA A 110 -15.72 9.09 14.84
N ASP A 111 -15.42 10.36 15.15
CA ASP A 111 -16.32 11.51 14.98
C ASP A 111 -16.12 12.24 13.63
N GLU A 112 -15.48 11.58 12.66
CA GLU A 112 -15.26 12.05 11.28
C GLU A 112 -14.37 13.29 11.15
N LYS A 113 -13.59 13.61 12.19
CA LYS A 113 -12.58 14.68 12.10
C LYS A 113 -11.34 14.15 11.38
N ILE A 114 -10.96 14.83 10.29
CA ILE A 114 -9.73 14.52 9.53
C ILE A 114 -8.52 15.09 10.26
N LEU A 115 -7.59 14.21 10.63
CA LEU A 115 -6.31 14.56 11.26
C LEU A 115 -5.16 14.65 10.25
N ILE A 116 -5.18 13.80 9.23
CA ILE A 116 -4.13 13.75 8.20
C ILE A 116 -4.77 13.52 6.83
N GLU A 117 -4.40 14.34 5.86
CA GLU A 117 -4.56 14.06 4.44
C GLU A 117 -3.28 13.38 3.93
N GLN A 118 -3.38 12.14 3.47
CA GLN A 118 -2.29 11.36 2.93
C GLN A 118 -2.35 11.36 1.40
N THR A 119 -1.26 11.78 0.76
CA THR A 119 -1.02 11.55 -0.67
C THR A 119 -0.09 10.36 -0.83
N SER A 120 -0.53 9.33 -1.56
CA SER A 120 0.30 8.17 -1.91
C SER A 120 0.52 8.14 -3.41
N GLU A 121 1.78 8.25 -3.82
CA GLU A 121 2.21 8.04 -5.19
C GLU A 121 2.82 6.64 -5.31
N ILE A 122 2.30 5.87 -6.27
CA ILE A 122 2.74 4.51 -6.56
C ILE A 122 3.16 4.45 -8.01
N ILE A 123 4.40 4.02 -8.24
CA ILE A 123 4.98 3.92 -9.58
C ILE A 123 5.44 2.49 -9.78
N VAL A 124 4.79 1.80 -10.71
CA VAL A 124 5.29 0.54 -11.28
C VAL A 124 6.14 0.92 -12.47
N HIS A 125 7.45 0.65 -12.38
CA HIS A 125 8.36 0.84 -13.50
C HIS A 125 8.26 -0.30 -14.50
N GLU A 126 8.90 -0.12 -15.66
CA GLU A 126 8.98 -1.11 -16.73
C GLU A 126 9.34 -2.50 -16.14
N PRO A 127 8.42 -3.49 -16.25
CA PRO A 127 8.66 -4.85 -15.83
C PRO A 127 9.89 -5.44 -16.52
N LEU A 128 10.82 -5.99 -15.73
CA LEU A 128 11.96 -6.74 -16.22
C LEU A 128 11.66 -8.23 -16.16
N THR A 129 12.44 -9.02 -16.89
CA THR A 129 12.27 -10.49 -16.98
C THR A 129 12.27 -11.18 -15.62
N ASP A 130 13.06 -10.67 -14.66
CA ASP A 130 13.30 -11.30 -13.35
C ASP A 130 12.98 -10.41 -12.15
N GLN A 131 12.52 -9.16 -12.38
CA GLN A 131 12.10 -8.27 -11.30
C GLN A 131 11.00 -7.27 -11.69
N HIS A 132 10.19 -6.88 -10.71
CA HIS A 132 9.38 -5.67 -10.75
C HIS A 132 9.97 -4.64 -9.79
N ILE A 133 10.03 -3.38 -10.22
CA ILE A 133 10.43 -2.26 -9.38
C ILE A 133 9.17 -1.42 -9.11
N ILE A 134 8.86 -1.21 -7.84
CA ILE A 134 7.70 -0.45 -7.39
C ILE A 134 8.18 0.60 -6.40
N ASP A 135 7.98 1.88 -6.72
CA ASP A 135 8.21 2.98 -5.79
C ASP A 135 6.91 3.34 -5.07
N LEU A 136 7.02 3.58 -3.76
CA LEU A 136 5.93 4.03 -2.91
C LEU A 136 6.37 5.30 -2.19
N ASN A 137 5.79 6.44 -2.56
CA ASN A 137 6.05 7.73 -1.94
C ASN A 137 4.81 8.18 -1.16
N PHE A 138 4.97 8.44 0.14
CA PHE A 138 3.90 8.87 1.02
C PHE A 138 4.18 10.29 1.54
N SER A 139 3.21 11.18 1.39
CA SER A 139 3.22 12.53 1.94
C SER A 139 2.02 12.71 2.87
N PHE A 140 2.23 13.36 4.01
CA PHE A 140 1.22 13.54 5.05
C PHE A 140 1.06 15.02 5.37
N HIS A 141 -0.17 15.53 5.24
CA HIS A 141 -0.51 16.92 5.52
C HIS A 141 -1.54 16.99 6.66
N PRO A 142 -1.21 17.66 7.78
CA PRO A 142 -2.19 17.93 8.83
C PRO A 142 -3.01 19.18 8.51
N PRO A 143 -4.34 19.10 8.35
CA PRO A 143 -5.13 20.22 7.86
C PRO A 143 -5.46 21.27 8.93
N SER A 144 -5.45 20.92 10.23
CA SER A 144 -5.96 21.83 11.27
C SER A 144 -5.24 21.80 12.63
N GLU A 145 -4.39 20.81 12.91
CA GLU A 145 -3.69 20.69 14.19
C GLU A 145 -2.33 20.02 14.06
N ASP A 146 -1.48 20.19 15.07
CA ASP A 146 -0.21 19.47 15.15
C ASP A 146 -0.45 17.98 15.34
N ILE A 147 0.35 17.17 14.65
CA ILE A 147 0.28 15.70 14.72
C ILE A 147 1.48 15.15 15.47
N LEU A 148 1.20 14.50 16.59
CA LEU A 148 2.12 13.65 17.32
C LEU A 148 2.00 12.20 16.82
N LEU A 149 3.03 11.75 16.11
CA LEU A 149 3.25 10.34 15.79
C LEU A 149 4.02 9.68 16.94
N ALA A 150 3.33 9.21 17.96
CA ALA A 150 3.97 8.59 19.10
C ALA A 150 4.48 7.19 18.72
N ALA A 151 5.71 6.86 19.12
CA ALA A 151 6.23 5.50 18.97
C ALA A 151 5.37 4.55 19.80
N SER A 152 4.78 3.54 19.16
CA SER A 152 4.13 2.44 19.85
C SER A 152 5.10 1.28 20.06
N LYS A 153 4.71 0.27 20.81
CA LYS A 153 5.59 -0.88 21.07
C LYS A 153 5.88 -1.72 19.82
N SER A 154 5.09 -1.63 18.73
CA SER A 154 5.24 -2.59 17.62
C SER A 154 4.54 -2.29 16.28
N SER A 155 3.87 -1.14 16.07
CA SER A 155 2.93 -1.01 14.94
C SER A 155 2.91 0.38 14.31
N TYR A 156 3.85 0.64 13.41
CA TYR A 156 3.90 1.89 12.65
C TYR A 156 4.82 1.83 11.41
N GLY A 157 4.59 2.75 10.47
CA GLY A 157 5.39 2.96 9.26
C GLY A 157 4.89 2.16 8.05
N LEU A 158 5.78 1.96 7.07
CA LEU A 158 5.54 1.06 5.95
C LEU A 158 5.60 -0.38 6.46
N CYS A 159 4.47 -1.06 6.36
CA CYS A 159 4.29 -2.42 6.83
C CYS A 159 4.26 -3.39 5.65
N TYR A 160 4.96 -4.52 5.80
CA TYR A 160 5.03 -5.58 4.81
C TYR A 160 4.72 -6.92 5.46
N ARG A 161 3.63 -7.56 5.02
CA ARG A 161 3.33 -8.95 5.38
C ARG A 161 3.79 -9.86 4.25
N SER A 162 4.91 -10.54 4.48
CA SER A 162 5.45 -11.51 3.52
C SER A 162 4.58 -12.74 3.37
N SER A 163 4.55 -13.32 2.17
CA SER A 163 4.09 -14.68 1.97
C SER A 163 5.05 -15.69 2.61
N TYR A 164 4.52 -16.83 3.08
CA TYR A 164 5.36 -17.90 3.59
C TYR A 164 6.33 -18.36 2.48
N ARG A 165 7.60 -18.45 2.81
CA ARG A 165 8.64 -19.02 1.92
C ARG A 165 9.56 -19.87 2.78
N GLU A 166 9.85 -21.08 2.33
CA GLU A 166 10.80 -21.98 3.01
C GLU A 166 12.19 -21.35 3.20
N ARG A 167 12.57 -20.42 2.31
CA ARG A 167 13.80 -19.63 2.40
C ARG A 167 13.46 -18.16 2.17
N GLN A 168 13.43 -17.37 3.25
CA GLN A 168 13.39 -15.91 3.18
C GLN A 168 14.82 -15.39 3.36
N LYS A 169 15.19 -14.41 2.54
CA LYS A 169 16.40 -13.60 2.73
C LYS A 169 15.95 -12.16 2.66
N LEU A 170 16.15 -11.41 3.72
CA LEU A 170 15.92 -9.97 3.71
C LEU A 170 17.25 -9.29 3.44
N ILE A 171 17.31 -8.39 2.46
CA ILE A 171 18.52 -7.58 2.23
C ILE A 171 18.20 -6.17 2.67
N ASN A 172 18.92 -5.65 3.66
CA ASN A 172 18.74 -4.26 4.09
C ASN A 172 19.45 -3.28 3.13
N SER A 173 19.27 -1.97 3.34
CA SER A 173 19.92 -0.91 2.54
C SER A 173 21.45 -0.99 2.52
N ASP A 174 22.06 -1.66 3.50
CA ASP A 174 23.51 -1.87 3.60
C ASP A 174 23.96 -3.17 2.91
N SER A 175 23.10 -3.79 2.10
CA SER A 175 23.32 -5.08 1.44
C SER A 175 23.56 -6.26 2.39
N ARG A 176 23.11 -6.16 3.66
CA ARG A 176 23.23 -7.24 4.65
C ARG A 176 22.04 -8.19 4.54
N ILE A 177 22.34 -9.48 4.51
CA ILE A 177 21.33 -10.55 4.49
C ILE A 177 20.93 -10.89 5.93
N GLY A 178 19.64 -10.78 6.23
CA GLY A 178 18.98 -11.28 7.44
C GLY A 178 17.98 -12.39 7.14
#